data_AF-A0A914WLI9-F1
#
_entry.id   AF-A0A914WLI9-F1
#
_cell.length_a   1.000
_cell.length_b   1.000
_cell.length_c   1.000
_cell.angle_alpha   90.00
_cell.angle_beta   90.00
_cell.angle_gamma   90.00
#
_symmetry.space_group_name_H-M   'P 1'
#
loop_
_entity.id
_entity.type
_entity.pdbx_description
1 polymer ?
#
loop_
_entity_poly.entity_id
_entity_poly.type
_entity_poly.pdbx_seq_one_letter_code
_entity_poly.pdbx_strand_id
1 'polypeptide(L)'
;MAEAAGVLATKDKPGRMLGDGELRLVEVLHVRLTEVRDLPTRGASDRSVFCLVRLDGRDVFQSASVPKSLNSFFGDEFSHEVRGNFGQLHFILCEQYHGRVPRPFGRVSLRKHDVIKYSGQDMWYPLKPFSRHSDVSGKICLEIGYQECLNENSTVSQSIRIRVLDHNDLNVPSGARPVELYLLATLHASGHRLETKKLRVPTRKTHKGTPTSASAVQSDSSTTISSSTDDGPSLTLELDGLGTDSDRLERSQLRLSVWHDLLGGFNSYFHGELRIQLDERTLKPRADRQGPQWFKFNYIWLPAVDLESVARPLMKIFVQADLIRPLLRTLYTQELSRCHDVNTLFRSSSLCGKVLYELMKFVGHQYLIISLKPVIDKIYNEKKPCEVDPAKLTSGQTLEHNVQNLILYAETAFSRVVDSNHRCPQALRDTFGDLREVVNARFPGRVDVQRLALSSFLIMRFFAAAIVNPKLFGLKRENAVSLF
;
A
#
# COMPACT_ATOMS: atom_id res chain seq x y z
N MET A 1 16.99 -61.34 -0.09
CA MET A 1 17.95 -61.63 -1.16
C MET A 1 17.96 -60.44 -2.10
N ALA A 2 19.14 -59.89 -2.34
CA ALA A 2 19.35 -58.69 -3.13
C ALA A 2 19.04 -58.93 -4.61
N GLU A 3 18.60 -57.87 -5.30
CA GLU A 3 19.27 -57.47 -6.53
C GLU A 3 19.06 -55.98 -6.78
N ALA A 4 20.19 -55.28 -6.87
CA ALA A 4 20.30 -53.89 -7.24
C ALA A 4 20.33 -53.80 -8.77
N ALA A 5 19.41 -53.05 -9.36
CA ALA A 5 19.54 -52.56 -10.72
C ALA A 5 19.80 -51.05 -10.66
N GLY A 6 21.04 -50.68 -10.95
CA GLY A 6 21.50 -49.31 -10.97
C GLY A 6 20.73 -48.47 -11.99
N VAL A 7 20.10 -47.41 -11.51
CA VAL A 7 19.59 -46.34 -12.37
C VAL A 7 20.56 -45.18 -12.25
N LEU A 8 21.16 -44.81 -13.39
CA LEU A 8 22.06 -43.69 -13.57
C LEU A 8 21.60 -42.47 -12.76
N ALA A 9 22.54 -41.89 -12.01
CA ALA A 9 22.41 -40.59 -11.38
C ALA A 9 22.13 -39.51 -12.45
N THR A 10 20.86 -39.17 -12.63
CA THR A 10 20.47 -37.96 -13.35
C THR A 10 20.78 -36.76 -12.46
N LYS A 11 21.69 -35.90 -12.95
CA LYS A 11 21.97 -34.57 -12.41
C LYS A 11 20.66 -33.78 -12.28
N ASP A 12 20.56 -33.01 -11.19
CA ASP A 12 19.48 -32.09 -10.81
C ASP A 12 18.15 -32.73 -10.33
N LYS A 13 18.19 -33.43 -9.19
CA LYS A 13 16.98 -33.63 -8.37
C LYS A 13 16.83 -32.44 -7.39
N PRO A 14 15.78 -31.61 -7.50
CA PRO A 14 15.56 -30.48 -6.58
C PRO A 14 15.11 -30.97 -5.19
N GLY A 15 15.43 -30.24 -4.11
CA GLY A 15 15.04 -30.54 -2.72
C GLY A 15 16.09 -30.08 -1.69
N ARG A 16 15.70 -29.89 -0.42
CA ARG A 16 16.66 -29.54 0.65
C ARG A 16 17.23 -30.82 1.25
N MET A 17 18.54 -31.04 1.08
CA MET A 17 19.24 -32.17 1.68
C MET A 17 19.41 -31.99 3.20
N LEU A 18 19.20 -33.06 3.96
CA LEU A 18 19.35 -33.13 5.41
C LEU A 18 20.39 -34.23 5.75
N GLY A 19 21.21 -34.01 6.78
CA GLY A 19 22.30 -34.91 7.17
C GLY A 19 23.44 -34.96 6.14
N ASP A 20 24.16 -36.08 6.09
CA ASP A 20 25.34 -36.31 5.22
C ASP A 20 24.99 -36.47 3.72
N GLY A 21 23.82 -36.00 3.29
CA GLY A 21 23.37 -36.07 1.91
C GLY A 21 22.57 -37.32 1.54
N GLU A 22 22.16 -38.14 2.52
CA GLU A 22 21.31 -39.33 2.27
C GLU A 22 19.81 -39.03 2.37
N LEU A 23 19.40 -37.98 3.10
CA LEU A 23 17.99 -37.66 3.32
C LEU A 23 17.58 -36.39 2.57
N ARG A 24 16.48 -36.44 1.83
CA ARG A 24 15.92 -35.30 1.09
C ARG A 24 14.58 -34.89 1.69
N LEU A 25 14.48 -33.65 2.17
CA LEU A 25 13.20 -33.05 2.54
C LEU A 25 12.49 -32.58 1.27
N VAL A 26 11.29 -33.11 1.05
CA VAL A 26 10.44 -32.81 -0.09
C VAL A 26 9.14 -32.19 0.41
N GLU A 27 8.87 -30.94 0.03
CA GLU A 27 7.56 -30.33 0.21
C GLU A 27 6.73 -30.60 -1.05
N VAL A 28 5.51 -31.14 -0.90
CA VAL A 28 4.60 -31.39 -2.03
C VAL A 28 3.34 -30.57 -1.83
N LEU A 29 3.00 -29.79 -2.85
CA LEU A 29 1.74 -29.07 -2.94
C LEU A 29 0.72 -29.96 -3.63
N HIS A 30 -0.29 -30.41 -2.88
CA HIS A 30 -1.46 -31.11 -3.42
C HIS A 30 -2.61 -30.11 -3.58
N VAL A 31 -3.20 -30.05 -4.77
CA VAL A 31 -4.31 -29.13 -5.06
C VAL A 31 -5.42 -29.86 -5.81
N ARG A 32 -6.65 -29.64 -5.35
CA ARG A 32 -7.87 -30.01 -6.06
C ARG A 32 -8.58 -28.74 -6.54
N LEU A 33 -8.77 -28.64 -7.84
CA LEU A 33 -9.51 -27.57 -8.51
C LEU A 33 -10.92 -28.07 -8.81
N THR A 34 -11.90 -27.56 -8.07
CA THR A 34 -13.29 -28.00 -8.20
C THR A 34 -14.01 -27.27 -9.32
N GLU A 35 -14.41 -26.03 -9.10
CA GLU A 35 -15.24 -25.27 -10.03
C GLU A 35 -15.06 -23.76 -9.88
N VAL A 36 -15.55 -23.03 -10.88
CA VAL A 36 -15.73 -21.57 -10.84
C VAL A 36 -17.21 -21.25 -11.07
N ARG A 37 -17.74 -20.32 -10.26
CA ARG A 37 -19.15 -19.91 -10.28
C ARG A 37 -19.30 -18.43 -10.62
N ASP A 38 -20.53 -18.03 -10.93
CA ASP A 38 -20.94 -16.65 -11.23
C ASP A 38 -20.18 -16.01 -12.41
N LEU A 39 -19.86 -16.82 -13.42
CA LEU A 39 -19.19 -16.32 -14.62
C LEU A 39 -20.14 -15.55 -15.54
N PRO A 40 -19.69 -14.45 -16.19
CA PRO A 40 -20.50 -13.74 -17.18
C PRO A 40 -20.80 -14.61 -18.40
N THR A 41 -22.08 -14.83 -18.69
CA THR A 41 -22.56 -15.71 -19.77
C THR A 41 -22.74 -15.02 -21.12
N ARG A 42 -22.54 -13.69 -21.21
CA ARG A 42 -22.64 -12.96 -22.48
C ARG A 42 -21.62 -13.47 -23.51
N GLY A 43 -22.13 -14.11 -24.56
CA GLY A 43 -21.32 -14.69 -25.63
C GLY A 43 -20.66 -16.03 -25.29
N ALA A 44 -21.21 -16.80 -24.33
CA ALA A 44 -20.68 -18.09 -23.90
C ALA A 44 -20.71 -19.19 -24.98
N SER A 45 -21.53 -19.05 -26.02
CA SER A 45 -21.53 -19.96 -27.16
C SER A 45 -20.12 -20.00 -27.78
N ASP A 46 -19.49 -21.18 -27.77
CA ASP A 46 -18.17 -21.44 -28.34
C ASP A 46 -16.95 -20.95 -27.53
N ARG A 47 -17.08 -20.82 -26.20
CA ARG A 47 -15.96 -20.46 -25.32
C ARG A 47 -15.69 -21.54 -24.28
N SER A 48 -14.41 -21.80 -24.02
CA SER A 48 -13.97 -22.66 -22.93
C SER A 48 -13.16 -21.88 -21.90
N VAL A 49 -13.09 -22.41 -20.69
CA VAL A 49 -12.33 -21.87 -19.57
C VAL A 49 -11.36 -22.93 -19.08
N PHE A 50 -10.14 -22.51 -18.74
CA PHE A 50 -9.18 -23.34 -18.02
C PHE A 50 -8.50 -22.51 -16.94
N CYS A 51 -7.89 -23.19 -15.96
CA CYS A 51 -7.09 -22.61 -14.89
C CYS A 51 -5.62 -22.88 -15.14
N LEU A 52 -4.80 -21.83 -15.15
CA LEU A 52 -3.34 -21.91 -15.12
C LEU A 52 -2.86 -21.66 -13.70
N VAL A 53 -2.10 -22.60 -13.14
CA VAL A 53 -1.56 -22.52 -11.80
C VAL A 53 -0.08 -22.16 -11.87
N ARG A 54 0.31 -21.14 -11.11
CA ARG A 54 1.64 -20.54 -11.15
C ARG A 54 2.21 -20.39 -9.74
N LEU A 55 3.43 -20.86 -9.54
CA LEU A 55 4.18 -20.72 -8.30
C LEU A 55 5.32 -19.73 -8.53
N ASP A 56 5.31 -18.58 -7.85
CA ASP A 56 6.32 -17.51 -7.97
C ASP A 56 6.72 -17.18 -9.42
N GLY A 57 5.72 -16.98 -10.29
CA GLY A 57 5.99 -16.61 -11.68
C GLY A 57 6.15 -17.79 -12.65
N ARG A 58 6.29 -19.03 -12.16
CA ARG A 58 6.47 -20.23 -12.99
C ARG A 58 5.20 -21.06 -13.08
N ASP A 59 4.80 -21.44 -14.29
CA ASP A 59 3.63 -22.30 -14.50
C ASP A 59 3.94 -23.71 -14.00
N VAL A 60 3.11 -24.21 -13.08
CA VAL A 60 3.29 -25.52 -12.43
C VAL A 60 2.20 -26.51 -12.80
N PHE A 61 1.04 -26.03 -13.25
CA PHE A 61 -0.07 -26.87 -13.71
C PHE A 61 -1.01 -26.08 -14.62
N GLN A 62 -1.68 -26.77 -15.54
CA GLN A 62 -2.79 -26.24 -16.33
C GLN A 62 -3.94 -27.26 -16.28
N SER A 63 -5.14 -26.78 -15.95
CA SER A 63 -6.36 -27.59 -15.89
C SER A 63 -6.83 -28.01 -17.29
N ALA A 64 -7.75 -28.96 -17.36
CA ALA A 64 -8.50 -29.22 -18.58
C ALA A 64 -9.33 -27.98 -18.98
N SER A 65 -9.49 -27.77 -20.29
CA SER A 65 -10.40 -26.75 -20.82
C SER A 65 -11.83 -27.26 -20.77
N VAL A 66 -12.71 -26.54 -20.08
CA VAL A 66 -14.12 -26.90 -19.90
C VAL A 66 -15.04 -25.86 -20.53
N PRO A 67 -16.24 -26.23 -20.99
CA PRO A 67 -17.17 -25.26 -21.56
C PRO A 67 -17.50 -24.12 -20.59
N LYS A 68 -17.55 -22.89 -21.08
CA LYS A 68 -17.93 -21.72 -20.28
C LYS A 68 -19.43 -21.76 -20.01
N SER A 69 -19.81 -21.82 -18.73
CA SER A 69 -21.20 -21.70 -18.28
C SER A 69 -21.26 -20.73 -17.09
N LEU A 70 -22.43 -20.57 -16.46
CA LEU A 70 -22.54 -19.82 -15.19
C LEU A 70 -21.64 -20.45 -14.10
N ASN A 71 -21.55 -21.78 -14.09
CA ASN A 71 -20.78 -22.59 -13.16
C ASN A 71 -19.99 -23.65 -13.94
N SER A 72 -18.71 -23.39 -14.19
CA SER A 72 -17.82 -24.31 -14.93
C SER A 72 -17.05 -25.18 -13.95
N PHE A 73 -17.23 -26.51 -14.06
CA PHE A 73 -16.58 -27.51 -13.21
C PHE A 73 -15.31 -28.05 -13.89
N PHE A 74 -14.18 -28.02 -13.19
CA PHE A 74 -12.88 -28.56 -13.64
C PHE A 74 -12.67 -30.00 -13.14
N GLY A 75 -12.77 -30.20 -11.82
CA GLY A 75 -12.54 -31.50 -11.18
C GLY A 75 -11.09 -32.00 -11.24
N ASP A 76 -10.14 -31.14 -11.59
CA ASP A 76 -8.72 -31.49 -11.74
C ASP A 76 -8.04 -31.63 -10.37
N GLU A 77 -7.17 -32.63 -10.22
CA GLU A 77 -6.31 -32.80 -9.05
C GLU A 77 -4.85 -32.94 -9.50
N PHE A 78 -3.94 -32.19 -8.88
CA PHE A 78 -2.52 -32.26 -9.20
C PHE A 78 -1.63 -32.15 -7.97
N SER A 79 -0.40 -32.64 -8.14
CA SER A 79 0.65 -32.59 -7.11
C SER A 79 1.91 -31.97 -7.69
N HIS A 80 2.54 -31.06 -6.96
CA HIS A 80 3.77 -30.38 -7.41
C HIS A 80 4.83 -30.36 -6.30
N GLU A 81 6.03 -30.84 -6.60
CA GLU A 81 7.18 -30.76 -5.69
C GLU A 81 7.71 -29.32 -5.61
N VAL A 82 7.59 -28.72 -4.43
CA VAL A 82 8.02 -27.35 -4.16
C VAL A 82 9.53 -27.34 -3.93
N ARG A 83 10.27 -26.66 -4.81
CA ARG A 83 11.74 -26.67 -4.83
C ARG A 83 12.42 -25.75 -3.79
N GLY A 84 11.65 -25.05 -2.96
CA GLY A 84 12.14 -24.05 -2.00
C GLY A 84 11.00 -23.32 -1.29
N ASN A 85 11.31 -22.26 -0.55
CA ASN A 85 10.24 -21.44 0.03
C ASN A 85 9.57 -20.61 -1.08
N PHE A 86 8.25 -20.71 -1.23
CA PHE A 86 7.51 -19.92 -2.22
C PHE A 86 6.79 -18.74 -1.58
N GLY A 87 6.71 -17.63 -2.32
CA GLY A 87 6.04 -16.40 -1.87
C GLY A 87 4.54 -16.42 -2.18
N GLN A 88 4.18 -16.76 -3.42
CA GLN A 88 2.81 -16.73 -3.91
C GLN A 88 2.49 -17.91 -4.84
N LEU A 89 1.28 -18.45 -4.65
CA LEU A 89 0.61 -19.42 -5.51
C LEU A 89 -0.57 -18.72 -6.18
N HIS A 90 -0.58 -18.68 -7.51
CA HIS A 90 -1.60 -18.03 -8.30
C HIS A 90 -2.44 -19.06 -9.08
N PHE A 91 -3.75 -18.87 -9.06
CA PHE A 91 -4.70 -19.56 -9.91
C PHE A 91 -5.27 -18.54 -10.88
N ILE A 92 -4.95 -18.67 -12.16
CA ILE A 92 -5.32 -17.71 -13.20
C ILE A 92 -6.36 -18.36 -14.11
N LEU A 93 -7.55 -17.79 -14.16
CA LEU A 93 -8.59 -18.27 -15.07
C LEU A 93 -8.49 -17.59 -16.43
N CYS A 94 -8.44 -18.43 -17.45
CA CYS A 94 -8.28 -18.05 -18.84
C CYS A 94 -9.52 -18.44 -19.64
N GLU A 95 -10.00 -17.53 -20.48
CA GLU A 95 -11.02 -17.78 -21.47
C GLU A 95 -10.34 -18.08 -22.81
N GLN A 96 -10.68 -19.21 -23.42
CA GLN A 96 -10.14 -19.66 -24.69
C GLN A 96 -11.21 -19.59 -25.77
N TYR A 97 -10.81 -19.05 -26.92
CA TYR A 97 -11.60 -19.00 -28.14
C TYR A 97 -10.94 -19.94 -29.16
N HIS A 98 -11.72 -20.56 -30.03
CA HIS A 98 -11.17 -21.35 -31.12
C HIS A 98 -10.17 -20.53 -31.95
N GLY A 99 -8.94 -21.04 -32.05
CA GLY A 99 -7.85 -20.45 -32.83
C GLY A 99 -7.25 -19.15 -32.28
N ARG A 100 -7.58 -18.72 -31.05
CA ARG A 100 -6.98 -17.51 -30.44
C ARG A 100 -6.14 -17.84 -29.21
N VAL A 101 -5.21 -16.92 -28.92
CA VAL A 101 -4.43 -16.94 -27.68
C VAL A 101 -5.39 -16.83 -26.48
N PRO A 102 -5.28 -17.73 -25.48
CA PRO A 102 -6.09 -17.66 -24.27
C PRO A 102 -5.97 -16.31 -23.56
N ARG A 103 -7.11 -15.77 -23.12
CA ARG A 103 -7.18 -14.48 -22.44
C ARG A 103 -7.45 -14.68 -20.94
N PRO A 104 -6.50 -14.33 -20.05
CA PRO A 104 -6.74 -14.35 -18.62
C PRO A 104 -7.76 -13.26 -18.24
N PHE A 105 -8.73 -13.61 -17.40
CA PHE A 105 -9.79 -12.69 -16.96
C PHE A 105 -9.90 -12.59 -15.45
N GLY A 106 -9.50 -13.64 -14.72
CA GLY A 106 -9.61 -13.68 -13.27
C GLY A 106 -8.40 -14.34 -12.61
N ARG A 107 -8.16 -13.98 -11.34
CA ARG A 107 -7.07 -14.54 -10.56
C ARG A 107 -7.40 -14.68 -9.07
N VAL A 108 -6.92 -15.76 -8.49
CA VAL A 108 -6.78 -15.97 -7.04
C VAL A 108 -5.30 -16.07 -6.71
N SER A 109 -4.87 -15.52 -5.58
CA SER A 109 -3.46 -15.51 -5.17
C SER A 109 -3.36 -15.80 -3.68
N LEU A 110 -2.63 -16.86 -3.34
CA LEU A 110 -2.47 -17.35 -1.97
C LEU A 110 -0.99 -17.27 -1.58
N ARG A 111 -0.72 -16.87 -0.34
CA ARG A 111 0.63 -16.93 0.22
C ARG A 111 0.85 -18.27 0.91
N LYS A 112 2.11 -18.70 1.06
CA LYS A 112 2.43 -19.99 1.70
C LYS A 112 1.76 -20.18 3.06
N HIS A 113 1.72 -19.14 3.91
CA HIS A 113 1.05 -19.24 5.21
C HIS A 113 -0.47 -19.48 5.13
N ASP A 114 -1.15 -18.98 4.10
CA ASP A 114 -2.58 -19.19 3.91
C ASP A 114 -2.83 -20.61 3.38
N VAL A 115 -1.97 -21.08 2.46
CA VAL A 115 -2.01 -22.46 1.96
C VAL A 115 -1.85 -23.46 3.11
N ILE A 116 -0.93 -23.21 4.05
CA ILE A 116 -0.73 -24.06 5.23
C ILE A 116 -1.97 -24.00 6.15
N LYS A 117 -2.46 -22.80 6.43
CA LYS A 117 -3.57 -22.57 7.37
C LYS A 117 -4.85 -23.28 6.94
N TYR A 118 -5.14 -23.32 5.65
CA TYR A 118 -6.36 -23.91 5.09
C TYR A 118 -6.12 -25.28 4.43
N SER A 119 -4.98 -25.92 4.72
CA SER A 119 -4.67 -27.25 4.18
C SER A 119 -5.73 -28.28 4.60
N GLY A 120 -6.16 -29.11 3.66
CA GLY A 120 -7.19 -30.14 3.88
C GLY A 120 -8.63 -29.61 3.97
N GLN A 121 -8.86 -28.33 3.71
CA GLN A 121 -10.20 -27.73 3.70
C GLN A 121 -10.61 -27.27 2.31
N ASP A 122 -11.89 -27.48 1.96
CA ASP A 122 -12.49 -26.94 0.75
C ASP A 122 -12.82 -25.46 0.97
N MET A 123 -12.19 -24.58 0.18
CA MET A 123 -12.29 -23.13 0.35
C MET A 123 -12.76 -22.44 -0.92
N TRP A 124 -13.69 -21.51 -0.77
CA TRP A 124 -14.11 -20.59 -1.82
C TRP A 124 -13.28 -19.31 -1.78
N TYR A 125 -12.73 -18.91 -2.92
CA TYR A 125 -11.97 -17.68 -3.07
C TYR A 125 -12.62 -16.74 -4.07
N PRO A 126 -12.83 -15.45 -3.72
CA PRO A 126 -13.38 -14.48 -4.66
C PRO A 126 -12.37 -14.21 -5.79
N LEU A 127 -12.86 -14.29 -7.03
CA LEU A 127 -12.06 -14.04 -8.21
C LEU A 127 -11.78 -12.54 -8.36
N LYS A 128 -10.49 -12.16 -8.41
CA LYS A 128 -10.10 -10.79 -8.70
C LYS A 128 -9.89 -10.61 -10.21
N PRO A 129 -10.23 -9.46 -10.81
CA PRO A 129 -9.92 -9.18 -12.20
C PRO A 129 -8.43 -9.36 -12.48
N PHE A 130 -8.09 -10.02 -13.59
CA PHE A 130 -6.70 -10.23 -13.98
C PHE A 130 -6.06 -8.92 -14.45
N SER A 131 -4.88 -8.59 -13.91
CA SER A 131 -4.07 -7.45 -14.33
C SER A 131 -2.64 -7.90 -14.63
N ARG A 132 -2.10 -7.54 -15.80
CA ARG A 132 -0.70 -7.84 -16.16
C ARG A 132 0.31 -7.12 -15.27
N HIS A 133 -0.10 -6.04 -14.60
CA HIS A 133 0.72 -5.34 -13.61
C HIS A 133 0.83 -6.10 -12.29
N SER A 134 0.17 -7.25 -12.19
CA SER A 134 0.00 -7.96 -10.94
C SER A 134 0.88 -9.20 -10.78
N ASP A 135 1.91 -9.40 -11.62
CA ASP A 135 2.97 -10.42 -11.47
C ASP A 135 4.37 -9.78 -11.23
N VAL A 136 4.37 -8.48 -10.95
CA VAL A 136 5.55 -7.63 -10.73
C VAL A 136 6.32 -8.11 -9.49
N SER A 137 7.57 -8.51 -9.69
CA SER A 137 8.50 -8.90 -8.62
C SER A 137 9.89 -8.42 -8.99
N GLY A 138 10.64 -8.02 -7.96
CA GLY A 138 12.01 -7.56 -8.10
C GLY A 138 12.31 -6.21 -7.50
N LYS A 139 13.57 -5.80 -7.59
CA LYS A 139 14.09 -4.50 -7.22
C LYS A 139 14.99 -3.98 -8.34
N ILE A 140 15.06 -2.67 -8.48
CA ILE A 140 16.02 -2.00 -9.35
C ILE A 140 16.79 -0.96 -8.53
N CYS A 141 18.09 -0.92 -8.70
CA CYS A 141 18.95 0.10 -8.14
C CYS A 141 19.11 1.22 -9.17
N LEU A 142 18.62 2.41 -8.82
CA LEU A 142 18.67 3.58 -9.69
C LEU A 142 19.45 4.70 -9.00
N GLU A 143 20.16 5.47 -9.78
CA GLU A 143 20.64 6.79 -9.38
C GLU A 143 19.87 7.83 -10.20
N ILE A 144 19.19 8.74 -9.51
CA ILE A 144 18.38 9.78 -10.12
C ILE A 144 18.96 11.12 -9.66
N GLY A 145 19.49 11.87 -10.61
CA GLY A 145 20.11 13.18 -10.38
C GLY A 145 19.29 14.28 -11.04
N TYR A 146 19.10 15.37 -10.32
CA TYR A 146 18.57 16.60 -10.88
C TYR A 146 19.72 17.50 -11.31
N GLN A 147 19.64 18.09 -12.49
CA GLN A 147 20.67 18.95 -13.05
C GLN A 147 20.06 20.25 -13.56
N GLU A 148 20.66 21.37 -13.16
CA GLU A 148 20.39 22.68 -13.74
C GLU A 148 21.60 23.08 -14.59
N CYS A 149 21.37 23.31 -15.87
CA CYS A 149 22.39 23.78 -16.80
C CYS A 149 22.03 25.18 -17.26
N LEU A 150 22.99 26.09 -17.23
CA LEU A 150 22.86 27.39 -17.87
C LEU A 150 23.16 27.20 -19.36
N ASN A 151 22.15 27.41 -20.20
CA ASN A 151 22.38 27.44 -21.65
C ASN A 151 23.17 28.70 -22.02
N GLU A 152 23.80 28.69 -23.21
CA GLU A 152 24.56 29.83 -23.75
C GLU A 152 23.77 31.15 -23.77
N ASN A 153 22.43 31.06 -23.84
CA ASN A 153 21.50 32.19 -23.79
C ASN A 153 21.15 32.67 -22.36
N SER A 154 21.87 32.23 -21.32
CA SER A 154 21.59 32.53 -19.90
C SER A 154 20.22 32.04 -19.39
N THR A 155 19.56 31.16 -20.12
CA THR A 155 18.33 30.48 -19.69
C THR A 155 18.69 29.23 -18.91
N VAL A 156 18.09 29.04 -17.73
CA VAL A 156 18.25 27.82 -16.93
C VAL A 156 17.42 26.70 -17.55
N SER A 157 18.09 25.64 -18.00
CA SER A 157 17.45 24.38 -18.40
C SER A 157 17.52 23.39 -17.25
N GLN A 158 16.42 22.71 -17.00
CA GLN A 158 16.29 21.78 -15.88
C GLN A 158 16.09 20.37 -16.42
N SER A 159 16.88 19.41 -15.94
CA SER A 159 16.81 18.03 -16.44
C SER A 159 16.92 17.00 -15.32
N ILE A 160 16.36 15.81 -15.57
CA ILE A 160 16.48 14.65 -14.69
C ILE A 160 17.34 13.61 -15.39
N ARG A 161 18.51 13.32 -14.81
CA ARG A 161 19.39 12.23 -15.20
C ARG A 161 19.02 10.96 -14.45
N ILE A 162 18.93 9.84 -15.15
CA ILE A 162 18.58 8.53 -14.61
C ILE A 162 19.64 7.52 -15.03
N ARG A 163 20.18 6.79 -14.06
CA ARG A 163 21.11 5.68 -14.25
C ARG A 163 20.56 4.42 -13.63
N VAL A 164 20.70 3.31 -14.35
CA VAL A 164 20.41 1.97 -13.83
C VAL A 164 21.72 1.35 -13.40
N LEU A 165 21.83 1.03 -12.12
CA LEU A 165 23.07 0.51 -11.54
C LEU A 165 23.02 -1.01 -11.36
N ASP A 166 21.87 -1.53 -10.91
CA ASP A 166 21.70 -2.96 -10.65
C ASP A 166 20.21 -3.35 -10.63
N HIS A 167 19.91 -4.64 -10.63
CA HIS A 167 18.56 -5.16 -10.40
C HIS A 167 18.60 -6.53 -9.70
N ASN A 168 17.59 -6.84 -8.89
CA ASN A 168 17.48 -8.11 -8.17
C ASN A 168 16.06 -8.67 -8.26
N ASP A 169 15.92 -10.00 -8.13
CA ASP A 169 14.64 -10.72 -8.07
C ASP A 169 13.65 -10.40 -9.21
N LEU A 170 14.15 -9.98 -10.38
CA LEU A 170 13.35 -9.86 -11.60
C LEU A 170 13.10 -11.25 -12.18
N ASN A 171 11.87 -11.54 -12.60
CA ASN A 171 11.49 -12.79 -13.26
C ASN A 171 11.99 -12.88 -14.71
N VAL A 172 13.31 -12.84 -14.91
CA VAL A 172 13.95 -12.99 -16.22
C VAL A 172 14.15 -14.48 -16.50
N PRO A 173 13.69 -15.02 -17.65
CA PRO A 173 13.88 -16.42 -17.99
C PRO A 173 15.37 -16.81 -17.96
N SER A 174 15.76 -17.79 -17.15
CA SER A 174 17.14 -18.32 -17.09
C SER A 174 17.45 -19.28 -18.25
N GLY A 175 17.04 -18.93 -19.48
CA GLY A 175 17.22 -19.75 -20.67
C GLY A 175 18.55 -19.51 -21.40
N ALA A 176 18.83 -20.33 -22.42
CA ALA A 176 20.07 -20.30 -23.22
C ALA A 176 20.28 -19.01 -24.05
N ARG A 177 19.29 -18.12 -24.14
CA ARG A 177 19.39 -16.85 -24.88
C ARG A 177 19.40 -15.67 -23.91
N PRO A 178 20.34 -14.71 -24.07
CA PRO A 178 20.33 -13.48 -23.28
C PRO A 178 19.08 -12.68 -23.62
N VAL A 179 18.32 -12.31 -22.59
CA VAL A 179 17.13 -11.46 -22.71
C VAL A 179 17.56 -10.00 -22.56
N GLU A 180 17.12 -9.12 -23.46
CA GLU A 180 17.42 -7.69 -23.36
C GLU A 180 16.42 -6.99 -22.45
N LEU A 181 16.89 -6.58 -21.26
CA LEU A 181 16.13 -5.76 -20.34
C LEU A 181 16.26 -4.27 -20.72
N TYR A 182 15.17 -3.53 -20.56
CA TYR A 182 15.17 -2.08 -20.74
C TYR A 182 14.23 -1.36 -19.77
N LEU A 183 14.59 -0.12 -19.45
CA LEU A 183 13.82 0.84 -18.68
C LEU A 183 13.21 1.86 -19.65
N LEU A 184 11.91 2.08 -19.58
CA LEU A 184 11.25 3.22 -20.20
C LEU A 184 11.01 4.28 -19.12
N ALA A 185 11.63 5.45 -19.30
CA ALA A 185 11.42 6.61 -18.47
C ALA A 185 10.47 7.57 -19.19
N THR A 186 9.29 7.78 -18.59
CA THR A 186 8.21 8.59 -19.16
C THR A 186 7.89 9.77 -18.24
N LEU A 187 8.01 10.99 -18.76
CA LEU A 187 7.58 12.20 -18.07
C LEU A 187 6.11 12.47 -18.36
N HIS A 188 5.32 12.65 -17.31
CA HIS A 188 3.93 13.07 -17.38
C HIS A 188 3.74 14.43 -16.71
N ALA A 189 2.85 15.26 -17.24
CA ALA A 189 2.40 16.51 -16.62
C ALA A 189 0.89 16.69 -16.84
N SER A 190 0.17 17.05 -15.78
CA SER A 190 -1.29 17.27 -15.83
C SER A 190 -2.07 16.12 -16.49
N GLY A 191 -1.62 14.87 -16.28
CA GLY A 191 -2.22 13.67 -16.86
C GLY A 191 -1.79 13.33 -18.30
N HIS A 192 -1.08 14.23 -18.99
CA HIS A 192 -0.58 14.01 -20.35
C HIS A 192 0.87 13.51 -20.33
N ARG A 193 1.24 12.71 -21.34
CA ARG A 193 2.61 12.24 -21.54
C ARG A 193 3.40 13.30 -22.33
N LEU A 194 4.49 13.80 -21.75
CA LEU A 194 5.36 14.78 -22.40
C LEU A 194 6.48 14.09 -23.19
N GLU A 195 7.27 13.26 -22.51
CA GLU A 195 8.46 12.63 -23.10
C GLU A 195 8.55 11.16 -22.69
N THR A 196 9.15 10.31 -23.53
CA THR A 196 9.55 8.94 -23.15
C THR A 196 10.88 8.61 -23.78
N LYS A 197 11.84 8.17 -22.96
CA LYS A 197 13.13 7.67 -23.43
C LYS A 197 13.35 6.23 -22.93
N LYS A 198 14.10 5.44 -23.71
CA LYS A 198 14.43 4.04 -23.43
C LYS A 198 15.91 3.94 -23.03
N LEU A 199 16.20 3.24 -21.94
CA LEU A 199 17.54 2.95 -21.44
C LEU A 199 17.71 1.43 -21.31
N ARG A 200 18.82 0.88 -21.80
CA ARG A 200 19.12 -0.55 -21.63
C ARG A 200 19.49 -0.83 -20.17
N VAL A 201 18.94 -1.90 -19.61
CA VAL A 201 19.27 -2.36 -18.25
C VAL A 201 20.40 -3.40 -18.36
N PRO A 202 21.52 -3.23 -17.63
CA PRO A 202 22.63 -4.17 -17.66
C PRO A 202 22.18 -5.57 -17.20
N THR A 203 22.59 -6.63 -17.88
CA THR A 203 22.38 -8.01 -17.45
C THR A 203 23.57 -8.51 -16.62
N ARG A 204 23.31 -9.20 -15.52
CA ARG A 204 24.35 -9.73 -14.62
C ARG A 204 25.19 -10.78 -15.36
N LYS A 205 26.50 -10.57 -15.49
CA LYS A 205 27.43 -11.62 -15.95
C LYS A 205 27.52 -12.69 -14.86
N THR A 206 27.04 -13.90 -15.15
CA THR A 206 27.20 -15.04 -14.24
C THR A 206 28.67 -15.41 -14.16
N HIS A 207 29.34 -15.10 -13.05
CA HIS A 207 30.66 -15.66 -12.75
C HIS A 207 30.52 -17.19 -12.63
N LYS A 208 31.09 -17.94 -13.57
CA LYS A 208 31.44 -19.35 -13.35
C LYS A 208 32.59 -19.39 -12.36
N GLY A 209 32.27 -19.57 -11.07
CA GLY A 209 33.24 -19.80 -10.00
C GLY A 209 32.70 -20.86 -9.05
N THR A 210 33.40 -21.98 -8.97
CA THR A 210 33.16 -23.12 -8.09
C THR A 210 32.95 -22.74 -6.62
N PRO A 211 31.99 -23.34 -5.90
CA PRO A 211 31.82 -23.10 -4.47
C PRO A 211 32.80 -23.99 -3.70
N THR A 212 33.68 -23.39 -2.89
CA THR A 212 34.39 -24.10 -1.83
C THR A 212 33.91 -23.58 -0.47
N SER A 213 33.35 -24.52 0.29
CA SER A 213 33.22 -24.61 1.76
C SER A 213 32.92 -23.35 2.59
N ALA A 214 31.70 -23.36 3.14
CA ALA A 214 31.35 -23.13 4.55
C ALA A 214 32.04 -22.00 5.34
N SER A 215 31.27 -20.97 5.69
CA SER A 215 31.14 -20.53 7.09
C SER A 215 29.83 -19.77 7.27
N ALA A 216 29.27 -19.91 8.46
CA ALA A 216 27.96 -19.44 8.87
C ALA A 216 27.97 -17.96 9.29
N VAL A 217 26.77 -17.36 9.33
CA VAL A 217 26.35 -16.26 10.23
C VAL A 217 27.05 -14.90 10.03
N GLN A 218 26.31 -13.88 9.55
CA GLN A 218 25.87 -12.72 10.36
C GLN A 218 25.08 -11.69 9.52
N SER A 219 24.16 -11.06 10.21
CA SER A 219 23.43 -9.84 9.89
C SER A 219 24.34 -8.60 9.90
N ASP A 220 23.85 -7.54 9.26
CA ASP A 220 24.28 -6.13 9.31
C ASP A 220 25.46 -5.66 8.43
N SER A 221 25.27 -4.40 8.02
CA SER A 221 26.22 -3.39 7.54
C SER A 221 26.45 -3.24 6.03
N SER A 222 25.92 -2.10 5.53
CA SER A 222 26.70 -1.07 4.85
C SER A 222 27.73 -1.56 3.83
N THR A 223 27.30 -1.92 2.62
CA THR A 223 28.23 -1.95 1.49
C THR A 223 28.32 -0.55 0.91
N THR A 224 29.29 0.22 1.39
CA THR A 224 29.75 1.46 0.78
C THR A 224 30.17 1.14 -0.65
N ILE A 225 29.36 1.53 -1.64
CA ILE A 225 29.72 1.42 -3.05
C ILE A 225 30.81 2.47 -3.28
N SER A 226 32.04 1.99 -3.46
CA SER A 226 33.20 2.79 -3.80
C SER A 226 32.94 3.61 -5.06
N SER A 227 33.18 4.92 -4.97
CA SER A 227 33.16 5.87 -6.08
C SER A 227 34.28 5.56 -7.08
N SER A 228 34.03 4.65 -8.01
CA SER A 228 34.79 4.54 -9.25
C SER A 228 34.05 5.30 -10.35
N THR A 229 34.71 6.29 -10.94
CA THR A 229 34.33 7.01 -12.15
C THR A 229 34.24 6.07 -13.35
N ASP A 230 33.14 5.32 -13.43
CA ASP A 230 32.75 4.56 -14.62
C ASP A 230 31.40 5.10 -15.10
N ASP A 231 31.42 5.83 -16.21
CA ASP A 231 30.30 6.58 -16.78
C ASP A 231 29.38 5.63 -17.54
N GLY A 232 28.72 4.75 -16.80
CA GLY A 232 27.72 3.82 -17.33
C GLY A 232 26.55 4.56 -18.00
N PRO A 233 25.80 3.89 -18.90
CA PRO A 233 24.77 4.52 -19.71
C PRO A 233 23.71 5.20 -18.83
N SER A 234 23.48 6.49 -19.10
CA SER A 234 22.49 7.32 -18.42
C SER A 234 21.50 7.90 -19.43
N LEU A 235 20.32 8.27 -18.94
CA LEU A 235 19.25 8.88 -19.72
C LEU A 235 18.85 10.19 -19.05
N THR A 236 18.75 11.26 -19.84
CA THR A 236 18.33 12.58 -19.36
C THR A 236 16.96 12.93 -19.93
N LEU A 237 16.03 13.39 -19.11
CA LEU A 237 14.73 13.93 -19.52
C LEU A 237 14.72 15.44 -19.28
N GLU A 238 14.30 16.21 -20.27
CA GLU A 238 14.24 17.67 -20.15
C GLU A 238 12.92 18.10 -19.50
N LEU A 239 13.00 19.06 -18.57
CA LEU A 239 11.85 19.59 -17.84
C LEU A 239 11.34 20.92 -18.40
N ASP A 240 11.97 21.43 -19.46
CA ASP A 240 11.73 22.77 -20.03
C ASP A 240 10.27 22.99 -20.53
N GLY A 241 9.49 21.92 -20.69
CA GLY A 241 8.06 21.97 -21.02
C GLY A 241 7.08 22.09 -19.84
N LEU A 242 7.57 22.05 -18.58
CA LEU A 242 6.73 22.06 -17.39
C LEU A 242 6.22 23.46 -16.98
N GLY A 243 6.81 24.53 -17.52
CA GLY A 243 6.47 25.91 -17.14
C GLY A 243 6.91 26.25 -15.71
N THR A 244 7.11 27.53 -15.43
CA THR A 244 7.49 28.04 -14.08
C THR A 244 6.34 28.02 -13.07
N ASP A 245 5.22 27.39 -13.42
CA ASP A 245 3.97 27.44 -12.67
C ASP A 245 3.95 26.30 -11.64
N SER A 246 4.04 26.65 -10.36
CA SER A 246 4.12 25.70 -9.23
C SER A 246 3.02 24.62 -9.27
N ASP A 247 1.82 24.97 -9.76
CA ASP A 247 0.66 24.06 -9.84
C ASP A 247 0.80 22.99 -10.96
N ARG A 248 1.59 23.25 -12.01
CA ARG A 248 1.88 22.25 -13.08
C ARG A 248 2.96 21.28 -12.63
N LEU A 249 3.96 21.76 -11.89
CA LEU A 249 5.01 20.92 -11.33
C LEU A 249 4.44 19.92 -10.32
N GLU A 250 3.59 20.35 -9.39
CA GLU A 250 2.92 19.47 -8.42
C GLU A 250 2.04 18.37 -9.05
N ARG A 251 1.68 18.52 -10.34
CA ARG A 251 0.90 17.54 -11.12
C ARG A 251 1.77 16.73 -12.10
N SER A 252 3.09 16.80 -11.95
CA SER A 252 4.04 16.12 -12.83
C SER A 252 4.60 14.86 -12.19
N GLN A 253 4.74 13.82 -13.01
CA GLN A 253 5.09 12.48 -12.56
C GLN A 253 6.11 11.86 -13.51
N LEU A 254 7.20 11.36 -12.95
CA LEU A 254 8.15 10.49 -13.63
C LEU A 254 7.71 9.03 -13.46
N ARG A 255 7.45 8.33 -14.57
CA ARG A 255 7.15 6.90 -14.59
C ARG A 255 8.32 6.11 -15.16
N LEU A 256 8.83 5.15 -14.41
CA LEU A 256 9.95 4.30 -14.82
C LEU A 256 9.46 2.86 -14.89
N SER A 257 9.35 2.30 -16.10
CA SER A 257 8.84 0.95 -16.30
C SER A 257 9.92 0.02 -16.86
N VAL A 258 10.09 -1.16 -16.25
CA VAL A 258 11.06 -2.16 -16.68
C VAL A 258 10.39 -3.24 -17.49
N TRP A 259 11.04 -3.60 -18.60
CA TRP A 259 10.52 -4.55 -19.58
C TRP A 259 11.64 -5.43 -20.11
N HIS A 260 11.27 -6.54 -20.73
CA HIS A 260 12.12 -7.23 -21.68
C HIS A 260 11.40 -7.57 -22.97
N ASP A 261 12.14 -7.68 -24.06
CA ASP A 261 11.61 -8.10 -25.36
C ASP A 261 11.48 -9.65 -25.41
N LEU A 262 10.33 -10.13 -25.90
CA LEU A 262 10.08 -11.53 -26.24
C LEU A 262 10.38 -11.74 -27.73
N LEU A 263 10.56 -13.01 -28.14
CA LEU A 263 10.99 -13.43 -29.48
C LEU A 263 10.37 -12.57 -30.62
N GLY A 264 11.24 -11.98 -31.45
CA GLY A 264 10.87 -11.25 -32.66
C GLY A 264 10.42 -9.80 -32.47
N GLY A 265 10.48 -9.23 -31.27
CA GLY A 265 10.12 -7.81 -31.03
C GLY A 265 8.61 -7.51 -31.08
N PHE A 266 7.78 -8.53 -31.30
CA PHE A 266 6.31 -8.40 -31.38
C PHE A 266 5.63 -8.39 -30.02
N ASN A 267 6.33 -8.77 -28.95
CA ASN A 267 5.81 -8.78 -27.58
C ASN A 267 6.90 -8.40 -26.58
N SER A 268 6.51 -7.75 -25.50
CA SER A 268 7.38 -7.44 -24.36
C SER A 268 6.74 -7.89 -23.05
N TYR A 269 7.57 -8.28 -22.10
CA TYR A 269 7.15 -8.68 -20.76
C TYR A 269 7.41 -7.53 -19.78
N PHE A 270 6.39 -7.17 -19.01
CA PHE A 270 6.46 -6.10 -18.01
C PHE A 270 6.96 -6.64 -16.67
N HIS A 271 8.06 -6.10 -16.17
CA HIS A 271 8.62 -6.47 -14.87
C HIS A 271 8.11 -5.63 -13.71
N GLY A 272 7.76 -4.37 -13.95
CA GLY A 272 7.35 -3.43 -12.90
C GLY A 272 7.42 -1.97 -13.32
N GLU A 273 6.75 -1.09 -12.58
CA GLU A 273 6.77 0.35 -12.79
C GLU A 273 6.96 1.09 -11.47
N LEU A 274 7.77 2.14 -11.51
CA LEU A 274 7.98 3.10 -10.44
C LEU A 274 7.33 4.41 -10.86
N ARG A 275 6.72 5.08 -9.88
CA ARG A 275 6.08 6.38 -10.09
C ARG A 275 6.60 7.36 -9.07
N ILE A 276 7.28 8.39 -9.53
CA ILE A 276 7.88 9.43 -8.69
C ILE A 276 7.12 10.72 -9.02
N GLN A 277 6.46 11.30 -8.01
CA GLN A 277 5.89 12.64 -8.16
C GLN A 277 7.05 13.64 -8.17
N LEU A 278 7.00 14.57 -9.11
CA LEU A 278 7.95 15.68 -9.19
C LEU A 278 7.34 16.85 -8.42
N ASP A 279 8.06 17.36 -7.45
CA ASP A 279 7.74 18.55 -6.66
C ASP A 279 9.05 19.28 -6.33
N GLU A 280 8.98 20.50 -5.81
CA GLU A 280 10.19 21.24 -5.42
C GLU A 280 11.07 20.47 -4.41
N ARG A 281 10.50 19.50 -3.68
CA ARG A 281 11.19 18.74 -2.62
C ARG A 281 11.93 17.51 -3.15
N THR A 282 11.48 16.96 -4.27
CA THR A 282 12.09 15.82 -4.97
C THR A 282 13.12 16.27 -5.98
N LEU A 283 13.01 17.50 -6.50
CA LEU A 283 13.97 18.10 -7.42
C LEU A 283 15.15 18.76 -6.72
N LYS A 284 14.99 19.31 -5.49
CA LYS A 284 16.11 19.90 -4.77
C LYS A 284 17.12 18.83 -4.30
N PRO A 285 18.42 18.98 -4.62
CA PRO A 285 19.45 18.02 -4.19
C PRO A 285 19.48 17.95 -2.66
N ARG A 286 19.15 16.78 -2.12
CA ARG A 286 19.16 16.51 -0.68
C ARG A 286 20.44 15.76 -0.33
N ALA A 287 21.26 16.31 0.57
CA ALA A 287 22.54 15.71 0.96
C ALA A 287 22.39 14.27 1.51
N ASP A 288 21.20 13.89 2.01
CA ASP A 288 20.85 12.57 2.52
C ASP A 288 20.35 11.58 1.46
N ARG A 289 20.11 12.02 0.21
CA ARG A 289 19.49 11.21 -0.86
C ARG A 289 20.29 11.14 -2.15
N GLN A 290 21.47 11.75 -2.20
CA GLN A 290 22.36 11.65 -3.36
C GLN A 290 23.02 10.27 -3.41
N GLY A 291 22.88 9.59 -4.55
CA GLY A 291 23.55 8.32 -4.84
C GLY A 291 22.60 7.16 -5.17
N PRO A 292 23.16 5.94 -5.33
CA PRO A 292 22.44 4.72 -5.66
C PRO A 292 21.32 4.38 -4.67
N GLN A 293 20.09 4.17 -5.16
CA GLN A 293 18.95 3.78 -4.33
C GLN A 293 18.27 2.52 -4.86
N TRP A 294 17.96 1.58 -3.96
CA TRP A 294 17.20 0.38 -4.27
C TRP A 294 15.69 0.65 -4.19
N PHE A 295 15.02 0.49 -5.31
CA PHE A 295 13.57 0.56 -5.39
C PHE A 295 12.98 -0.83 -5.60
N LYS A 296 12.01 -1.21 -4.77
CA LYS A 296 11.30 -2.49 -4.91
C LYS A 296 10.09 -2.29 -5.82
N PHE A 297 9.95 -3.13 -6.83
CA PHE A 297 8.72 -3.26 -7.60
C PHE A 297 7.71 -4.01 -6.73
N ASN A 298 7.20 -3.35 -5.69
CA ASN A 298 6.00 -3.80 -5.02
C ASN A 298 4.81 -3.13 -5.72
N TYR A 299 3.81 -3.94 -6.05
CA TYR A 299 2.40 -3.54 -6.11
C TYR A 299 2.13 -2.49 -5.07
N ILE A 300 1.25 -1.55 -5.39
CA ILE A 300 1.02 -0.35 -4.61
C ILE A 300 2.11 0.62 -5.14
N TRP A 301 1.83 1.40 -6.20
CA TRP A 301 1.22 2.73 -5.98
C TRP A 301 1.27 3.03 -4.48
N LEU A 302 1.78 4.11 -3.89
CA LEU A 302 0.90 4.58 -2.81
C LEU A 302 -0.33 5.03 -3.60
N PRO A 303 -1.46 4.28 -3.71
CA PRO A 303 -2.69 4.99 -3.93
C PRO A 303 -2.81 5.90 -2.70
N ALA A 304 -3.88 6.66 -2.59
CA ALA A 304 -4.34 6.89 -1.24
C ALA A 304 -4.47 5.49 -0.60
N VAL A 305 -3.46 5.04 0.19
CA VAL A 305 -3.67 3.96 1.16
C VAL A 305 -4.91 4.45 1.85
N ASP A 306 -5.96 3.65 1.84
CA ASP A 306 -7.07 4.00 2.69
C ASP A 306 -6.52 3.93 4.10
N LEU A 307 -6.09 5.08 4.59
CA LEU A 307 -5.44 5.21 5.87
C LEU A 307 -6.41 4.76 6.97
N GLU A 308 -7.73 4.70 6.71
CA GLU A 308 -8.70 4.09 7.63
C GLU A 308 -8.48 2.59 7.77
N SER A 309 -8.31 1.87 6.67
CA SER A 309 -8.05 0.42 6.68
C SER A 309 -6.75 0.03 7.40
N VAL A 310 -5.75 0.93 7.47
CA VAL A 310 -4.44 0.66 8.07
C VAL A 310 -4.29 1.24 9.48
N ALA A 311 -4.89 2.40 9.77
CA ALA A 311 -4.69 3.09 11.05
C ALA A 311 -5.14 2.24 12.24
N ARG A 312 -6.29 1.55 12.13
CA ARG A 312 -6.83 0.75 13.25
C ARG A 312 -5.97 -0.48 13.57
N PRO A 313 -5.59 -1.34 12.61
CA PRO A 313 -4.65 -2.43 12.87
C PRO A 313 -3.31 -1.93 13.41
N LEU A 314 -2.75 -0.85 12.83
CA LEU A 314 -1.47 -0.29 13.24
C LEU A 314 -1.52 0.21 14.69
N MET A 315 -2.55 0.99 15.04
CA MET A 315 -2.78 1.45 16.41
C MET A 315 -2.84 0.27 17.38
N LYS A 316 -3.60 -0.79 17.05
CA LYS A 316 -3.72 -1.97 17.93
C LYS A 316 -2.39 -2.68 18.15
N ILE A 317 -1.59 -2.88 17.10
CA ILE A 317 -0.27 -3.53 17.21
C ILE A 317 0.63 -2.72 18.14
N PHE A 318 0.69 -1.41 17.97
CA PHE A 318 1.57 -0.55 18.76
C PHE A 318 1.07 -0.33 20.19
N VAL A 319 -0.24 -0.39 20.43
CA VAL A 319 -0.80 -0.43 21.80
C VAL A 319 -0.45 -1.74 22.48
N GLN A 320 -0.59 -2.89 21.80
CA GLN A 320 -0.25 -4.20 22.35
C GLN A 320 1.26 -4.35 22.64
N ALA A 321 2.10 -3.69 21.83
CA ALA A 321 3.54 -3.67 22.02
C ALA A 321 4.03 -2.60 23.03
N ASP A 322 3.12 -1.80 23.61
CA ASP A 322 3.45 -0.63 24.46
C ASP A 322 4.37 0.41 23.79
N LEU A 323 4.25 0.55 22.47
CA LEU A 323 5.05 1.45 21.63
C LEU A 323 4.22 2.57 20.97
N ILE A 324 2.97 2.76 21.40
CA ILE A 324 2.06 3.74 20.78
C ILE A 324 2.55 5.20 20.93
N ARG A 325 3.14 5.55 22.07
CA ARG A 325 3.65 6.90 22.34
C ARG A 325 4.88 7.23 21.47
N PRO A 326 5.93 6.38 21.40
CA PRO A 326 7.05 6.58 20.46
C PRO A 326 6.59 6.74 18.99
N LEU A 327 5.62 5.92 18.57
CA LEU A 327 5.06 6.02 17.22
C LEU A 327 4.40 7.39 17.01
N LEU A 328 3.51 7.80 17.91
CA LEU A 328 2.79 9.06 17.78
C LEU A 328 3.72 10.27 17.86
N ARG A 329 4.73 10.28 18.73
CA ARG A 329 5.75 11.34 18.75
C ARG A 329 6.47 11.49 17.42
N THR A 330 6.83 10.37 16.78
CA THR A 330 7.44 10.36 15.46
C THR A 330 6.48 10.94 14.41
N LEU A 331 5.22 10.51 14.42
CA LEU A 331 4.19 10.97 13.51
C LEU A 331 3.86 12.47 13.69
N TYR A 332 3.77 12.96 14.92
CA TYR A 332 3.57 14.38 15.22
C TYR A 332 4.71 15.24 14.66
N THR A 333 5.95 14.82 14.92
CA THR A 333 7.15 15.54 14.45
C THR A 333 7.17 15.59 12.93
N GLN A 334 6.85 14.46 12.27
CA GLN A 334 6.79 14.39 10.82
C GLN A 334 5.68 15.29 10.25
N GLU A 335 4.50 15.32 10.85
CA GLU A 335 3.38 16.14 10.38
C GLU A 335 3.66 17.64 10.58
N LEU A 336 4.20 18.02 11.73
CA LEU A 336 4.61 19.39 12.03
C LEU A 336 5.75 19.88 11.12
N SER A 337 6.67 19.01 10.73
CA SER A 337 7.75 19.37 9.78
C SER A 337 7.23 19.69 8.37
N ARG A 338 6.05 19.16 8.01
CA ARG A 338 5.39 19.37 6.71
C ARG A 338 4.41 20.54 6.71
N CYS A 339 4.10 21.09 7.89
CA CYS A 339 3.14 22.17 8.07
C CYS A 339 3.82 23.53 7.86
N HIS A 340 3.35 24.26 6.85
CA HIS A 340 3.81 25.62 6.55
C HIS A 340 2.85 26.70 7.08
N ASP A 341 1.56 26.36 7.24
CA ASP A 341 0.54 27.24 7.82
C ASP A 341 -0.10 26.62 9.06
N VAL A 342 0.03 27.32 10.18
CA VAL A 342 -0.55 26.99 11.48
C VAL A 342 -2.06 26.80 11.42
N ASN A 343 -2.77 27.55 10.57
CA ASN A 343 -4.23 27.46 10.48
C ASN A 343 -4.73 26.16 9.82
N THR A 344 -3.84 25.46 9.12
CA THR A 344 -4.11 24.15 8.48
C THR A 344 -3.62 22.97 9.32
N LEU A 345 -3.04 23.24 10.48
CA LEU A 345 -2.39 22.24 11.32
C LEU A 345 -3.38 21.14 11.75
N PHE A 346 -2.99 19.88 11.47
CA PHE A 346 -3.81 18.69 11.70
C PHE A 346 -5.20 18.76 11.06
N ARG A 347 -5.42 19.50 9.96
CA ARG A 347 -6.70 19.46 9.20
C ARG A 347 -6.67 18.43 8.06
N SER A 348 -5.47 18.08 7.57
CA SER A 348 -5.26 17.06 6.54
C SER A 348 -5.61 15.65 7.01
N SER A 349 -6.08 14.80 6.10
CA SER A 349 -6.30 13.36 6.34
C SER A 349 -4.96 12.60 6.38
N SER A 350 -4.22 12.75 7.48
CA SER A 350 -2.89 12.16 7.67
C SER A 350 -2.95 10.86 8.47
N LEU A 351 -1.94 9.98 8.29
CA LEU A 351 -1.83 8.75 9.07
C LEU A 351 -1.79 9.04 10.58
N CYS A 352 -1.06 10.09 10.97
CA CYS A 352 -0.99 10.59 12.34
C CYS A 352 -2.38 10.89 12.90
N GLY A 353 -3.16 11.72 12.21
CA GLY A 353 -4.51 12.07 12.64
C GLY A 353 -5.43 10.85 12.72
N LYS A 354 -5.33 9.90 11.78
CA LYS A 354 -6.14 8.68 11.78
C LYS A 354 -5.76 7.70 12.90
N VAL A 355 -4.46 7.50 13.17
CA VAL A 355 -3.98 6.65 14.27
C VAL A 355 -4.40 7.23 15.62
N LEU A 356 -4.25 8.55 15.80
CA LEU A 356 -4.70 9.23 17.02
C LEU A 356 -6.23 9.16 17.18
N TYR A 357 -6.99 9.32 16.09
CA TYR A 357 -8.44 9.16 16.11
C TYR A 357 -8.88 7.75 16.56
N GLU A 358 -8.27 6.70 16.00
CA GLU A 358 -8.54 5.32 16.40
C GLU A 358 -8.14 5.06 17.86
N LEU A 359 -7.02 5.63 18.33
CA LEU A 359 -6.61 5.53 19.73
C LEU A 359 -7.62 6.20 20.68
N MET A 360 -8.07 7.41 20.35
CA MET A 360 -9.09 8.13 21.12
C MET A 360 -10.38 7.31 21.21
N LYS A 361 -10.82 6.70 20.10
CA LYS A 361 -11.99 5.83 20.12
C LYS A 361 -11.77 4.56 20.94
N PHE A 362 -10.59 3.97 20.85
CA PHE A 362 -10.28 2.70 21.53
C PHE A 362 -10.17 2.89 23.05
N VAL A 363 -9.36 3.84 23.50
CA VAL A 363 -9.08 4.08 24.94
C VAL A 363 -10.13 4.99 25.57
N GLY A 364 -10.65 5.96 24.81
CA GLY A 364 -11.58 6.97 25.30
C GLY A 364 -13.05 6.57 25.24
N HIS A 365 -13.40 5.37 24.77
CA HIS A 365 -14.81 4.97 24.64
C HIS A 365 -15.59 5.10 25.95
N GLN A 366 -15.06 4.56 27.05
CA GLN A 366 -15.70 4.65 28.36
C GLN A 366 -15.78 6.10 28.87
N TYR A 367 -14.78 6.91 28.55
CA TYR A 367 -14.75 8.32 28.87
C TYR A 367 -15.86 9.10 28.14
N LEU A 368 -16.12 8.80 26.86
CA LEU A 368 -17.26 9.35 26.12
C LEU A 368 -18.60 8.93 26.71
N ILE A 369 -18.75 7.66 27.09
CA ILE A 369 -19.99 7.16 27.70
C ILE A 369 -20.30 7.97 28.96
N ILE A 370 -19.35 8.10 29.88
CA ILE A 370 -19.60 8.79 31.16
C ILE A 370 -19.87 10.28 30.93
N SER A 371 -19.21 10.90 29.96
CA SER A 371 -19.25 12.36 29.75
C SER A 371 -20.48 12.79 28.93
N LEU A 372 -20.74 12.14 27.79
CA LEU A 372 -21.73 12.58 26.82
C LEU A 372 -23.03 11.77 26.81
N LYS A 373 -22.98 10.46 27.13
CA LYS A 373 -24.17 9.61 27.02
C LYS A 373 -25.40 10.17 27.76
N PRO A 374 -25.29 10.72 28.98
CA PRO A 374 -26.44 11.27 29.69
C PRO A 374 -27.08 12.47 28.98
N VAL A 375 -26.29 13.29 28.29
CA VAL A 375 -26.78 14.43 27.51
C VAL A 375 -27.46 13.94 26.24
N ILE A 376 -26.85 12.98 25.54
CA ILE A 376 -27.43 12.35 24.35
C ILE A 376 -28.75 11.65 24.71
N ASP A 377 -28.78 10.88 25.80
CA ASP A 377 -30.01 10.21 26.25
C ASP A 377 -31.11 11.23 26.58
N LYS A 378 -30.78 12.35 27.23
CA LYS A 378 -31.72 13.45 27.49
C LYS A 378 -32.30 14.03 26.20
N ILE A 379 -31.47 14.33 25.20
CA ILE A 379 -31.91 14.87 23.90
C ILE A 379 -32.88 13.91 23.21
N TYR A 380 -32.55 12.61 23.18
CA TYR A 380 -33.39 11.59 22.56
C TYR A 380 -34.73 11.36 23.28
N ASN A 381 -34.76 11.54 24.60
CA ASN A 381 -35.97 11.36 25.39
C ASN A 381 -36.89 12.59 25.30
N GLU A 382 -36.32 13.79 25.37
CA GLU A 382 -37.08 15.04 25.37
C GLU A 382 -37.55 15.46 23.96
N LYS A 383 -36.76 15.20 22.92
CA LYS A 383 -37.08 15.53 21.51
C LYS A 383 -37.56 16.97 21.28
N LYS A 384 -37.07 17.91 22.08
CA LYS A 384 -37.42 19.33 21.98
C LYS A 384 -36.92 19.94 20.66
N PRO A 385 -37.74 20.78 20.00
CA PRO A 385 -37.32 21.45 18.79
C PRO A 385 -36.22 22.46 19.08
N CYS A 386 -35.20 22.47 18.21
CA CYS A 386 -34.02 23.34 18.29
C CYS A 386 -33.73 24.00 16.93
N GLU A 387 -34.71 24.04 16.02
CA GLU A 387 -34.55 24.64 14.69
C GLU A 387 -34.47 26.16 14.82
N VAL A 388 -33.40 26.74 14.31
CA VAL A 388 -33.08 28.18 14.38
C VAL A 388 -33.21 28.87 13.02
N ASP A 389 -33.42 28.11 11.94
CA ASP A 389 -33.74 28.64 10.62
C ASP A 389 -35.23 29.02 10.56
N PRO A 390 -35.57 30.32 10.43
CA PRO A 390 -36.95 30.77 10.37
C PRO A 390 -37.76 30.14 9.23
N ALA A 391 -37.09 29.75 8.13
CA ALA A 391 -37.75 29.15 6.97
C ALA A 391 -38.16 27.68 7.19
N LYS A 392 -37.60 27.02 8.20
CA LYS A 392 -37.85 25.60 8.51
C LYS A 392 -38.74 25.38 9.74
N LEU A 393 -39.21 26.47 10.35
CA LEU A 393 -40.11 26.40 11.51
C LEU A 393 -41.42 25.71 11.13
N THR A 394 -41.85 24.78 11.97
CA THR A 394 -43.16 24.12 11.82
C THR A 394 -44.24 24.87 12.58
N SER A 395 -45.49 24.71 12.14
CA SER A 395 -46.66 25.37 12.74
C SER A 395 -46.74 25.09 14.24
N GLY A 396 -46.66 26.14 15.06
CA GLY A 396 -46.72 26.06 16.53
C GLY A 396 -45.36 26.16 17.24
N GLN A 397 -44.24 26.31 16.52
CA GLN A 397 -42.93 26.60 17.09
C GLN A 397 -42.62 28.10 17.07
N THR A 398 -41.95 28.58 18.13
CA THR A 398 -41.41 29.96 18.20
C THR A 398 -39.90 29.90 18.18
N LEU A 399 -39.27 30.79 17.41
CA LEU A 399 -37.81 30.86 17.28
C LEU A 399 -37.13 31.02 18.64
N GLU A 400 -37.69 31.85 19.52
CA GLU A 400 -37.15 32.13 20.85
C GLU A 400 -37.06 30.86 21.70
N HIS A 401 -38.09 30.03 21.69
CA HIS A 401 -38.12 28.78 22.45
C HIS A 401 -37.14 27.74 21.88
N ASN A 402 -37.03 27.63 20.55
CA ASN A 402 -36.07 26.74 19.91
C ASN A 402 -34.62 27.14 20.21
N VAL A 403 -34.32 28.45 20.20
CA VAL A 403 -33.02 28.99 20.58
C VAL A 403 -32.70 28.68 22.05
N GLN A 404 -33.66 28.87 22.96
CA GLN A 404 -33.50 28.52 24.37
C GLN A 404 -33.22 27.02 24.58
N ASN A 405 -33.95 26.15 23.88
CA ASN A 405 -33.72 24.70 23.92
C ASN A 405 -32.31 24.33 23.43
N LEU A 406 -31.86 24.94 22.33
CA LEU A 406 -30.53 24.72 21.78
C LEU A 406 -29.43 25.14 22.77
N ILE A 407 -29.55 26.35 23.35
CA ILE A 407 -28.59 26.86 24.34
C ILE A 407 -28.54 25.93 25.55
N LEU A 408 -29.69 25.50 26.08
CA LEU A 408 -29.75 24.61 27.24
C LEU A 408 -29.01 23.28 26.98
N TYR A 409 -29.23 22.65 25.83
CA TYR A 409 -28.52 21.41 25.49
C TYR A 409 -27.03 21.65 25.28
N ALA A 410 -26.64 22.75 24.62
CA ALA A 410 -25.26 23.09 24.37
C ALA A 410 -24.49 23.36 25.67
N GLU A 411 -25.06 24.15 26.59
CA GLU A 411 -24.49 24.43 27.92
C GLU A 411 -24.37 23.17 28.76
N THR A 412 -25.39 22.30 28.72
CA THR A 412 -25.35 21.01 29.41
C THR A 412 -24.23 20.13 28.84
N ALA A 413 -24.11 20.03 27.52
CA ALA A 413 -23.05 19.25 26.87
C ALA A 413 -21.66 19.80 27.22
N PHE A 414 -21.49 21.12 27.13
CA PHE A 414 -20.23 21.80 27.42
C PHE A 414 -19.81 21.59 28.87
N SER A 415 -20.70 21.83 29.83
CA SER A 415 -20.42 21.66 31.26
C SER A 415 -20.02 20.22 31.57
N ARG A 416 -20.73 19.23 31.00
CA ARG A 416 -20.42 17.80 31.19
C ARG A 416 -19.05 17.43 30.63
N VAL A 417 -18.64 18.00 29.50
CA VAL A 417 -17.30 17.80 28.94
C VAL A 417 -16.25 18.42 29.86
N VAL A 418 -16.42 19.68 30.29
CA VAL A 418 -15.46 20.39 31.15
C VAL A 418 -15.29 19.70 32.51
N ASP A 419 -16.39 19.36 33.18
CA ASP A 419 -16.40 18.72 34.50
C ASP A 419 -15.81 17.31 34.46
N SER A 420 -15.81 16.66 33.30
CA SER A 420 -15.29 15.31 33.14
C SER A 420 -13.76 15.22 33.08
N ASN A 421 -13.03 16.35 33.08
CA ASN A 421 -11.58 16.38 32.86
C ASN A 421 -10.77 15.37 33.72
N HIS A 422 -11.16 15.17 34.98
CA HIS A 422 -10.50 14.29 35.94
C HIS A 422 -10.67 12.80 35.60
N ARG A 423 -11.63 12.46 34.73
CA ARG A 423 -11.91 11.09 34.25
C ARG A 423 -11.25 10.78 32.92
N CYS A 424 -10.46 11.70 32.36
CA CYS A 424 -9.75 11.47 31.10
C CYS A 424 -8.70 10.36 31.28
N PRO A 425 -8.70 9.30 30.43
CA PRO A 425 -7.76 8.19 30.53
C PRO A 425 -6.30 8.64 30.49
N GLN A 426 -5.44 8.03 31.32
CA GLN A 426 -4.02 8.39 31.42
C GLN A 426 -3.32 8.33 30.05
N ALA A 427 -3.52 7.25 29.29
CA ALA A 427 -2.89 7.11 27.98
C ALA A 427 -3.25 8.23 27.00
N LEU A 428 -4.47 8.79 27.07
CA LEU A 428 -4.82 9.97 26.28
C LEU A 428 -4.15 11.23 26.81
N ARG A 429 -4.11 11.42 28.14
CA ARG A 429 -3.39 12.54 28.76
C ARG A 429 -1.92 12.58 28.35
N ASP A 430 -1.25 11.42 28.39
CA ASP A 430 0.16 11.30 28.01
C ASP A 430 0.38 11.59 26.52
N THR A 431 -0.48 11.03 25.66
CA THR A 431 -0.41 11.24 24.21
C THR A 431 -0.64 12.71 23.83
N PHE A 432 -1.56 13.39 24.50
CA PHE A 432 -1.78 14.82 24.31
C PHE A 432 -0.69 15.69 24.94
N GLY A 433 -0.08 15.23 26.04
CA GLY A 433 1.13 15.82 26.61
C GLY A 433 2.27 15.79 25.59
N ASP A 434 2.51 14.62 24.98
CA ASP A 434 3.50 14.45 23.91
C ASP A 434 3.21 15.37 22.72
N LEU A 435 1.96 15.46 22.26
CA LEU A 435 1.58 16.37 21.19
C LEU A 435 1.89 17.83 21.54
N ARG A 436 1.54 18.26 22.77
CA ARG A 436 1.80 19.61 23.25
C ARG A 436 3.29 19.92 23.28
N GLU A 437 4.12 18.99 23.74
CA GLU A 437 5.58 19.13 23.76
C GLU A 437 6.16 19.26 22.36
N VAL A 438 5.76 18.39 21.42
CA VAL A 438 6.27 18.43 20.05
C VAL A 438 5.84 19.73 19.34
N VAL A 439 4.61 20.20 19.56
CA VAL A 439 4.16 21.49 19.05
C VAL A 439 4.96 22.64 19.66
N ASN A 440 5.22 22.62 20.97
CA ASN A 440 6.02 23.64 21.64
C ASN A 440 7.47 23.67 21.15
N ALA A 441 8.07 22.50 20.85
CA ALA A 441 9.40 22.42 20.28
C ALA A 441 9.47 23.06 18.88
N ARG A 442 8.41 22.92 18.07
CA ARG A 442 8.33 23.52 16.74
C ARG A 442 7.96 25.01 16.75
N PHE A 443 7.07 25.40 17.66
CA PHE A 443 6.57 26.77 17.81
C PHE A 443 6.73 27.23 19.28
N PRO A 444 7.97 27.54 19.73
CA PRO A 444 8.23 27.94 21.10
C PRO A 444 7.44 29.19 21.49
N GLY A 445 6.86 29.20 22.70
CA GLY A 445 6.11 30.35 23.24
C GLY A 445 4.71 30.55 22.67
N ARG A 446 4.30 29.79 21.64
CA ARG A 446 2.98 29.89 20.99
C ARG A 446 1.95 28.96 21.63
N VAL A 447 1.44 29.36 22.79
CA VAL A 447 0.44 28.59 23.56
C VAL A 447 -0.90 28.46 22.80
N ASP A 448 -1.23 29.45 21.98
CA ASP A 448 -2.38 29.43 21.07
C ASP A 448 -2.33 28.24 20.11
N VAL A 449 -1.16 27.95 19.52
CA VAL A 449 -0.96 26.83 18.58
C VAL A 449 -1.04 25.48 19.28
N GLN A 450 -0.51 25.39 20.50
CA GLN A 450 -0.66 24.19 21.33
C GLN A 450 -2.14 23.89 21.61
N ARG A 451 -2.91 24.91 22.00
CA ARG A 451 -4.36 24.76 22.26
C ARG A 451 -5.13 24.41 20.99
N LEU A 452 -4.76 25.00 19.85
CA LEU A 452 -5.35 24.69 18.54
C LEU A 452 -5.12 23.23 18.14
N ALA A 453 -3.89 22.72 18.30
CA ALA A 453 -3.58 21.33 18.00
C ALA A 453 -4.39 20.36 18.87
N LEU A 454 -4.47 20.64 20.17
CA LEU A 454 -5.25 19.82 21.11
C LEU A 454 -6.76 19.87 20.81
N SER A 455 -7.32 21.06 20.54
CA SER A 455 -8.75 21.23 20.26
C SER A 455 -9.17 20.55 18.95
N SER A 456 -8.29 20.57 17.94
CA SER A 456 -8.47 19.87 16.67
C SER A 456 -8.72 18.37 16.85
N PHE A 457 -8.15 17.75 17.88
CA PHE A 457 -8.40 16.34 18.18
C PHE A 457 -9.48 16.14 19.24
N LEU A 458 -9.30 16.71 20.43
CA LEU A 458 -10.15 16.42 21.57
C LEU A 458 -11.57 16.98 21.41
N ILE A 459 -11.69 18.22 20.92
CA ILE A 459 -13.00 18.85 20.73
C ILE A 459 -13.61 18.42 19.40
N MET A 460 -12.93 18.67 18.29
CA MET A 460 -13.51 18.48 16.96
C MET A 460 -13.68 17.00 16.57
N ARG A 461 -12.65 16.16 16.80
CA ARG A 461 -12.64 14.78 16.30
C ARG A 461 -13.13 13.75 17.31
N PHE A 462 -13.32 14.13 18.56
CA PHE A 462 -13.72 13.21 19.61
C PHE A 462 -15.07 13.61 20.21
N PHE A 463 -15.17 14.72 20.95
CA PHE A 463 -16.45 15.12 21.57
C PHE A 463 -17.50 15.57 20.55
N ALA A 464 -17.18 16.54 19.68
CA ALA A 464 -18.11 17.03 18.67
C ALA A 464 -18.50 15.91 17.70
N ALA A 465 -17.53 15.12 17.22
CA ALA A 465 -17.80 13.97 16.37
C ALA A 465 -18.76 12.95 17.02
N ALA A 466 -18.66 12.72 18.34
CA ALA A 466 -19.55 11.84 19.08
C ALA A 466 -20.95 12.42 19.30
N ILE A 467 -21.09 13.74 19.42
CA ILE A 467 -22.39 14.43 19.49
C ILE A 467 -23.11 14.34 18.14
N VAL A 468 -22.40 14.60 17.04
CA VAL A 468 -22.98 14.57 15.68
C VAL A 468 -23.29 13.13 15.24
N ASN A 469 -22.46 12.15 15.61
CA ASN A 469 -22.64 10.75 15.22
C ASN A 469 -22.64 9.78 16.42
N PRO A 470 -23.63 9.81 17.33
CA PRO A 470 -23.63 9.01 18.56
C PRO A 470 -23.50 7.50 18.33
N LYS A 471 -24.05 7.00 17.21
CA LYS A 471 -23.98 5.58 16.84
C LYS A 471 -22.56 5.11 16.50
N LEU A 472 -21.80 5.92 15.75
CA LEU A 472 -20.41 5.58 15.37
C LEU A 472 -19.48 5.47 16.59
N PHE A 473 -19.86 6.11 17.70
CA PHE A 473 -19.15 6.09 18.98
C PHE A 473 -19.80 5.18 20.02
N GLY A 474 -20.85 4.43 19.67
CA GLY A 474 -21.51 3.47 20.55
C GLY A 474 -22.32 4.07 21.70
N LEU A 475 -22.72 5.35 21.62
CA LEU A 475 -23.52 6.03 22.66
C LEU A 475 -25.02 5.67 22.58
N LYS A 476 -25.50 5.27 21.40
CA LYS A 476 -26.87 4.81 21.10
C LYS A 476 -26.89 3.73 20.02
N ARG A 477 -28.00 2.96 19.96
CA ARG A 477 -28.27 1.94 18.93
C ARG A 477 -28.98 2.50 17.69
N GLU A 478 -29.80 3.54 17.85
CA GLU A 478 -30.53 4.22 16.77
C GLU A 478 -29.80 5.49 16.31
N ASN A 479 -29.92 5.84 15.02
CA ASN A 479 -29.36 7.09 14.49
C ASN A 479 -29.99 8.28 15.22
N ALA A 480 -29.20 9.32 15.48
CA ALA A 480 -29.78 10.60 15.88
C ALA A 480 -30.62 11.05 14.69
N VAL A 481 -31.89 11.38 14.93
CA VAL A 481 -32.64 12.20 13.99
C VAL A 481 -31.75 13.41 13.71
N SER A 482 -31.46 13.66 12.43
CA SER A 482 -30.43 14.59 11.96
C SER A 482 -30.27 15.79 12.89
N LEU A 483 -29.18 15.78 13.65
CA LEU A 483 -28.69 17.00 14.27
C LEU A 483 -28.09 17.79 13.10
N PHE A 484 -28.69 18.95 12.83
CA PHE A 484 -28.49 19.89 11.70
C PHE A 484 -29.43 19.71 10.50
#